data_AF-A0A0L6JRQ0-F1
#
_entry.id   AF-A0A0L6JRQ0-F1
#
_cell.length_a   1.000
_cell.length_b   1.000
_cell.length_c   1.000
_cell.angle_alpha   90.00
_cell.angle_beta   90.00
_cell.angle_gamma   90.00
#
_symmetry.space_group_name_H-M   'P 1'
#
loop_
_entity.id
_entity.type
_entity.pdbx_description
1 polymer ?
#
loop_
_entity_poly.entity_id
_entity_poly.type
_entity_poly.pdbx_seq_one_letter_code
_entity_poly.pdbx_strand_id
1 'polypeptide(L)'
;MMQKTWFKIFIWFLASFFFFLASGVVISIFRPGPTEAEVMKFMMGMMSAMNNSMMGVAMNLENHSPLKNILIMSSSLTLPIIVLSIIIGLLVRSLKRGDKNV
;
A
#
# COMPACT_ATOMS: atom_id res chain seq x y z
N MET A 1 13.74 -25.75 -6.89
CA MET A 1 12.78 -24.76 -6.36
C MET A 1 13.52 -23.76 -5.48
N MET A 2 14.03 -22.66 -6.03
CA MET A 2 14.70 -21.62 -5.22
C MET A 2 13.81 -20.37 -5.21
N GLN A 3 12.93 -20.31 -4.22
CA GLN A 3 12.05 -19.17 -3.99
C GLN A 3 12.91 -17.95 -3.61
N LYS A 4 12.84 -16.86 -4.39
CA LYS A 4 13.64 -15.64 -4.17
C LYS A 4 13.50 -15.17 -2.71
N THR A 5 14.62 -14.78 -2.08
CA THR A 5 14.67 -14.38 -0.65
C THR A 5 13.63 -13.31 -0.30
N TRP A 6 13.43 -12.32 -1.18
CA TRP A 6 12.40 -11.30 -1.02
C TRP A 6 10.97 -11.85 -0.94
N PHE A 7 10.67 -12.90 -1.70
CA PHE A 7 9.35 -13.53 -1.67
C PHE A 7 9.14 -14.34 -0.38
N LYS A 8 10.22 -14.90 0.21
CA LYS A 8 10.15 -15.53 1.54
C LYS A 8 9.86 -14.52 2.64
N ILE A 9 10.52 -13.36 2.61
CA ILE A 9 10.28 -12.27 3.58
C ILE A 9 8.84 -11.76 3.45
N PHE A 10 8.36 -11.56 2.22
CA PHE A 10 6.98 -11.14 1.97
C PHE A 10 5.96 -12.13 2.55
N ILE A 11 6.13 -13.43 2.30
CA ILE A 11 5.24 -14.46 2.87
C ILE A 11 5.33 -14.50 4.40
N TRP A 12 6.54 -14.38 4.96
CA TRP A 12 6.72 -14.38 6.41
C TRP A 12 6.01 -13.20 7.08
N PHE A 13 6.09 -12.01 6.47
CA PHE A 13 5.37 -10.82 6.91
C PHE A 13 3.85 -11.03 6.83
N LEU A 14 3.36 -11.54 5.68
CA LEU A 14 1.94 -11.79 5.45
C LEU A 14 1.37 -12.81 6.45
N ALA A 15 2.08 -13.92 6.67
CA ALA A 15 1.70 -14.96 7.61
C ALA A 15 1.66 -14.44 9.05
N SER A 16 2.66 -13.65 9.46
CA SER A 16 2.69 -13.03 10.79
C SER A 16 1.53 -12.05 10.97
N PHE A 17 1.27 -11.21 9.97
CA PHE A 17 0.16 -10.26 9.99
C PHE A 17 -1.20 -10.96 10.19
N PHE A 18 -1.48 -11.99 9.40
CA PHE A 18 -2.73 -12.75 9.53
C PHE A 18 -2.83 -13.50 10.85
N PHE A 19 -1.71 -14.04 11.36
CA PHE A 19 -1.69 -14.70 12.66
C PHE A 19 -2.04 -13.73 13.80
N PHE A 20 -1.47 -12.52 13.80
CA PHE A 20 -1.80 -11.50 14.80
C PHE A 20 -3.24 -11.00 14.67
N LEU A 21 -3.74 -10.86 13.43
CA LEU A 21 -5.13 -10.48 13.19
C LEU A 21 -6.09 -11.53 13.75
N ALA A 22 -5.86 -12.81 13.44
CA ALA A 22 -6.66 -13.92 13.95
C ALA A 22 -6.61 -14.00 15.49
N SER A 23 -5.42 -13.84 16.07
CA SER A 23 -5.24 -13.81 17.52
C SER A 23 -6.02 -12.66 18.17
N GLY A 24 -6.00 -11.47 17.55
CA GLY A 24 -6.78 -10.32 17.99
C GLY A 24 -8.29 -10.59 18.00
N VAL A 25 -8.80 -11.26 16.97
CA VAL A 25 -10.22 -11.65 16.90
C VAL A 25 -10.57 -12.65 18.01
N VAL A 26 -9.75 -13.68 18.20
CA VAL A 26 -9.96 -14.67 19.28
C VAL A 26 -9.98 -14.00 20.65
N ILE A 27 -9.03 -13.10 20.92
CA ILE A 27 -9.00 -12.34 22.19
C ILE A 27 -10.23 -11.45 22.34
N SER A 28 -10.74 -10.85 21.24
CA SER A 28 -11.92 -9.98 21.29
C SER A 28 -13.22 -10.73 21.65
N ILE A 29 -13.33 -12.01 21.30
CA ILE A 29 -14.53 -12.82 21.59
C ILE A 29 -14.72 -13.02 23.11
N PHE A 30 -13.63 -13.05 23.86
CA PHE A 30 -13.66 -13.27 25.31
C PHE A 30 -13.83 -11.97 26.13
N ARG A 31 -13.91 -10.80 25.50
CA ARG A 31 -14.15 -9.54 26.20
C ARG A 31 -15.64 -9.18 26.20
N PRO A 32 -16.19 -8.68 27.32
CA PRO A 32 -17.53 -8.11 27.33
C PRO A 32 -17.61 -6.96 26.31
N GLY A 33 -18.80 -6.78 25.72
CA GLY A 33 -19.04 -5.78 24.69
C GLY A 33 -18.56 -4.37 25.11
N PRO A 34 -18.08 -3.56 24.17
CA PRO A 34 -17.52 -2.26 24.48
C PRO A 34 -18.58 -1.34 25.08
N THR A 35 -18.19 -0.58 26.08
CA THR A 35 -19.02 0.49 26.65
C THR A 35 -19.23 1.60 25.63
N GLU A 36 -20.29 2.39 25.76
CA GLU A 36 -20.56 3.53 24.87
C GLU A 36 -19.37 4.50 24.77
N ALA A 37 -18.66 4.70 25.89
CA ALA A 37 -17.45 5.53 25.94
C ALA A 37 -16.28 4.95 25.11
N GLU A 38 -16.13 3.62 25.09
CA GLU A 38 -15.11 2.94 24.28
C GLU A 38 -15.46 2.97 22.80
N VAL A 39 -16.74 2.79 22.46
CA VAL A 39 -17.22 2.93 21.07
C VAL A 39 -16.98 4.35 20.56
N MET A 40 -17.31 5.37 21.36
CA MET A 40 -17.10 6.76 20.97
C MET A 40 -15.60 7.09 20.79
N LYS A 41 -14.73 6.59 21.67
CA LYS A 41 -13.27 6.71 21.50
C LYS A 41 -12.76 6.00 20.25
N PHE A 42 -13.28 4.82 19.96
CA PHE A 42 -12.94 4.08 18.75
C PHE A 42 -13.37 4.82 17.48
N MET A 43 -14.59 5.37 17.47
CA MET A 43 -15.09 6.18 16.35
C MET A 43 -14.26 7.45 16.15
N MET A 44 -13.88 8.15 17.23
CA MET A 44 -12.98 9.31 17.14
C MET A 44 -11.61 8.92 16.59
N GLY A 45 -11.05 7.80 17.03
CA GLY A 45 -9.78 7.27 16.51
C GLY A 45 -9.88 6.92 15.03
N MET A 46 -10.98 6.31 14.60
CA MET A 46 -11.23 5.95 13.21
C MET A 46 -11.38 7.19 12.31
N MET A 47 -12.11 8.22 12.77
CA MET A 47 -12.18 9.50 12.07
C MET A 47 -10.83 10.21 11.98
N SER A 48 -10.03 10.17 13.06
CA SER A 48 -8.67 10.73 13.06
C SER A 48 -7.75 9.99 12.08
N ALA A 49 -7.80 8.66 12.07
CA ALA A 49 -7.07 7.84 11.12
C ALA A 49 -7.53 8.09 9.67
N MET A 50 -8.83 8.26 9.44
CA MET A 50 -9.38 8.62 8.14
C MET A 50 -8.86 9.98 7.67
N ASN A 51 -8.85 10.99 8.54
CA ASN A 51 -8.32 12.32 8.23
C ASN A 51 -6.82 12.29 7.87
N ASN A 52 -6.04 11.43 8.54
CA ASN A 52 -4.61 11.26 8.28
C ASN A 52 -4.29 10.21 7.20
N SER A 53 -5.30 9.57 6.60
CA SER A 53 -5.12 8.60 5.53
C SER A 53 -5.03 9.26 4.16
N MET A 54 -4.67 8.50 3.12
CA MET A 54 -4.74 8.97 1.73
C MET A 54 -6.14 9.51 1.35
N MET A 55 -7.20 9.00 1.98
CA MET A 55 -8.57 9.49 1.76
C MET A 55 -8.77 10.88 2.37
N GLY A 56 -8.34 11.10 3.62
CA GLY A 56 -8.41 12.43 4.24
C GLY A 56 -7.51 13.46 3.56
N VAL A 57 -6.35 13.03 3.07
CA VAL A 57 -5.49 13.84 2.21
C VAL A 57 -6.20 14.19 0.90
N ALA A 58 -6.84 13.23 0.23
CA ALA A 58 -7.61 13.47 -1.00
C ALA A 58 -8.80 14.43 -0.80
N MET A 59 -9.53 14.31 0.31
CA MET A 59 -10.66 15.21 0.65
C MET A 59 -10.20 16.64 0.92
N ASN A 60 -9.06 16.83 1.60
CA ASN A 60 -8.50 18.17 1.83
C ASN A 60 -7.89 18.77 0.55
N LEU A 61 -7.36 17.92 -0.34
CA LEU A 61 -6.81 18.32 -1.64
C LEU A 61 -7.88 18.88 -2.61
N GLU A 62 -9.13 18.45 -2.49
CA GLU A 62 -10.22 18.92 -3.34
C GLU A 62 -10.47 20.43 -3.20
N ASN A 63 -10.14 21.01 -2.03
CA ASN A 63 -10.26 22.44 -1.73
C ASN A 63 -9.00 23.26 -2.08
N HIS A 64 -7.93 22.63 -2.59
CA HIS A 64 -6.67 23.30 -2.92
C HIS A 64 -6.30 23.08 -4.40
N SER A 65 -6.80 23.99 -5.26
CA SER A 65 -6.56 24.01 -6.72
C SER A 65 -5.12 23.72 -7.18
N PRO A 66 -4.05 24.31 -6.60
CA PRO A 66 -2.69 24.05 -7.09
C PRO A 66 -2.22 22.61 -6.82
N LEU A 67 -2.57 22.04 -5.65
CA LEU A 67 -2.24 20.67 -5.26
C LEU A 67 -3.00 19.65 -6.13
N LYS A 68 -4.27 19.92 -6.42
CA LYS A 68 -5.10 19.10 -7.32
C LYS A 68 -4.48 19.01 -8.72
N ASN A 69 -4.00 20.12 -9.27
CA ASN A 69 -3.37 20.15 -10.60
C ASN A 69 -2.05 19.35 -10.63
N ILE A 70 -1.22 19.44 -9.60
CA ILE A 70 0.01 18.65 -9.49
C ILE A 70 -0.31 17.15 -9.42
N LEU A 71 -1.34 16.77 -8.66
CA LEU A 71 -1.72 15.37 -8.49
C LEU A 71 -2.27 14.77 -9.80
N ILE A 72 -3.10 15.53 -10.54
CA ILE A 72 -3.59 15.14 -11.86
C ILE A 72 -2.42 14.97 -12.84
N MET A 73 -1.47 15.92 -12.85
CA MET A 73 -0.30 15.86 -13.73
C MET A 73 0.64 14.70 -13.36
N SER A 74 0.79 14.40 -12.07
CA SER A 74 1.59 13.27 -11.60
C SER A 74 0.94 11.93 -11.97
N SER A 75 -0.38 11.83 -11.81
CA SER A 75 -1.16 10.65 -12.19
C SER A 75 -1.09 10.38 -13.70
N SER A 76 -1.23 11.42 -14.53
CA SER A 76 -1.18 11.27 -15.99
C SER A 76 0.20 10.84 -16.50
N LEU A 77 1.29 11.20 -15.79
CA LEU A 77 2.65 10.79 -16.12
C LEU A 77 3.03 9.40 -15.60
N THR A 78 2.32 8.89 -14.59
CA THR A 78 2.64 7.60 -13.94
C THR A 78 2.53 6.43 -14.92
N LEU A 79 1.43 6.35 -15.67
CA LEU A 79 1.20 5.29 -16.66
C LEU A 79 2.27 5.27 -17.77
N PRO A 80 2.57 6.40 -18.44
CA PRO A 80 3.65 6.48 -19.41
C PRO A 80 5.02 6.05 -18.86
N ILE A 81 5.36 6.48 -17.63
CA ILE A 81 6.63 6.13 -16.98
C ILE A 81 6.72 4.63 -16.73
N ILE A 82 5.63 3.99 -16.28
CA ILE A 82 5.59 2.54 -16.09
C ILE A 82 5.84 1.82 -17.43
N VAL A 83 5.16 2.23 -18.50
CA VAL A 83 5.35 1.62 -19.83
C VAL A 83 6.78 1.81 -20.32
N LEU A 84 7.34 3.02 -20.22
CA LEU A 84 8.73 3.30 -20.55
C LEU A 84 9.72 2.45 -19.73
N SER A 85 9.48 2.29 -18.43
CA SER A 85 10.34 1.50 -17.55
C SER A 85 10.37 0.01 -17.97
N ILE A 86 9.22 -0.52 -18.40
CA ILE A 86 9.13 -1.90 -18.90
C ILE A 86 9.89 -2.03 -20.22
N ILE A 87 9.71 -1.10 -21.16
CA ILE A 87 10.40 -1.10 -22.45
C ILE A 87 11.92 -1.03 -22.26
N ILE A 88 12.40 -0.10 -21.43
CA ILE A 88 13.83 0.05 -21.12
C ILE A 88 14.36 -1.23 -20.45
N GLY A 89 13.62 -1.79 -19.48
CA GLY A 89 13.99 -3.04 -18.83
C GLY A 89 14.11 -4.21 -19.81
N LEU A 90 13.20 -4.30 -20.79
CA LEU A 90 13.25 -5.31 -21.86
C LEU A 90 14.43 -5.07 -22.81
N LEU A 91 14.68 -3.83 -23.22
CA LEU A 91 15.81 -3.48 -24.08
C LEU A 91 17.15 -3.81 -23.43
N VAL A 92 17.36 -3.40 -22.17
CA VAL A 92 18.58 -3.70 -21.41
C VAL A 92 18.77 -5.21 -21.27
N ARG A 93 17.69 -5.97 -21.06
CA ARG A 93 17.74 -7.44 -20.98
C ARG A 93 18.09 -8.10 -22.31
N SER A 94 17.59 -7.58 -23.42
CA SER A 94 17.89 -8.08 -24.77
C SER A 94 19.32 -7.78 -25.18
N LEU A 95 19.82 -6.56 -24.88
CA LEU A 95 21.21 -6.17 -25.15
C LEU A 95 22.21 -7.06 -24.38
N LYS A 96 21.97 -7.33 -23.09
CA LYS A 96 22.81 -8.24 -22.29
C LYS A 96 22.77 -9.71 -22.72
N ARG A 97 21.77 -10.11 -23.51
CA ARG A 97 21.69 -11.46 -24.10
C ARG A 97 22.45 -11.55 -25.43
N GLY A 98 22.52 -10.45 -26.20
CA GLY A 98 23.32 -10.38 -27.43
C GLY A 98 24.82 -10.43 -27.16
N ASP A 99 25.27 -9.85 -26.04
CA ASP A 99 26.68 -9.77 -25.63
C ASP A 99 27.27 -11.09 -25.05
N LYS A 100 26.48 -12.18 -25.03
CA LYS A 100 26.93 -13.51 -24.62
C LYS A 100 27.20 -14.47 -25.80
N ASN A 101 27.06 -13.98 -27.04
CA ASN A 101 27.27 -14.76 -28.25
C ASN A 101 28.47 -14.26 -29.10
N VAL A 102 29.45 -13.63 -28.46
CA VAL A 102 30.78 -13.34 -29.04
C VAL A 102 31.85 -13.93 -28.14
#